data_AF-A0AAF3EQ53-F1
#
_entry.id   AF-A0AAF3EQ53-F1
#
_cell.length_a   1.000
_cell.length_b   1.000
_cell.length_c   1.000
_cell.angle_alpha   90.00
_cell.angle_beta   90.00
_cell.angle_gamma   90.00
#
_symmetry.space_group_name_H-M   'P 1'
#
loop_
_entity.id
_entity.type
_entity.pdbx_description
1 polymer ?
#
loop_
_entity_poly.entity_id
_entity_poly.type
_entity_poly.pdbx_seq_one_letter_code
_entity_poly.pdbx_strand_id
1 'polypeptide(L)'
;MRNLVFAILLLGVVDAQSCNQNSLKILANCYSNFVAYYGFDMKTTNKLPAYWDMHNVRQKMLLDQGLTVQPKICDVATSLYDCSSKVRYGAECLTQLGANTSDAQDWMTDRAVGEYQCTTGYATLIADFTCIGTARDTYAVQLQNCSDQLDIALKNNPINACKDLNDFLGCQPPYYASACDFNAGVFMCGVTRAGINAGSDLCDKLGLLDQCAPYK
;
A
#
# COMPACT_ATOMS: atom_id res chain seq x y z
N MET A 1 -10.53 8.57 4.75
CA MET A 1 -9.13 8.95 5.01
C MET A 1 -8.55 9.47 3.72
N ARG A 2 -8.58 10.79 3.51
CA ARG A 2 -7.71 11.44 2.52
C ARG A 2 -6.38 11.66 3.24
N ASN A 3 -5.27 11.42 2.56
CA ASN A 3 -3.89 11.66 3.00
C ASN A 3 -3.20 10.47 3.70
N LEU A 4 -2.74 9.50 2.91
CA LEU A 4 -1.44 8.85 3.17
C LEU A 4 -0.44 9.43 2.17
N VAL A 5 -0.20 10.75 2.26
CA VAL A 5 0.85 11.41 1.47
C VAL A 5 2.17 11.16 2.19
N PHE A 6 2.78 10.01 1.94
CA PHE A 6 4.16 9.74 2.35
C PHE A 6 5.12 10.54 1.46
N ALA A 7 5.29 11.83 1.75
CA ALA A 7 6.43 12.58 1.26
C ALA A 7 7.64 12.28 2.16
N ILE A 8 8.20 11.07 2.03
CA ILE A 8 9.47 10.72 2.70
C ILE A 8 10.60 11.45 1.96
N LEU A 9 10.86 12.70 2.36
CA LEU A 9 12.06 13.45 1.99
C LEU A 9 13.23 12.95 2.86
N LEU A 10 13.73 11.74 2.57
CA LEU A 10 15.02 11.33 3.09
C LEU A 10 16.12 11.90 2.19
N LEU A 11 16.83 12.89 2.73
CA LEU A 11 18.09 13.42 2.20
C LEU A 11 19.15 12.31 2.23
N GLY A 12 19.16 11.47 1.20
CA GLY A 12 20.12 10.39 1.05
C GLY A 12 19.88 9.71 -0.28
N VAL A 13 20.44 10.33 -1.34
CA VAL A 13 20.54 9.79 -2.71
C VAL A 13 19.38 8.85 -3.04
N VAL A 14 18.16 9.39 -3.10
CA VAL A 14 17.09 8.72 -3.84
C VAL A 14 17.68 8.66 -5.24
N ASP A 15 18.09 7.48 -5.66
CA ASP A 15 18.40 7.21 -7.05
C ASP A 15 17.09 7.57 -7.75
N ALA A 16 16.99 8.80 -8.25
CA ALA A 16 15.81 9.33 -8.88
C ALA A 16 15.67 8.44 -10.11
N GLN A 17 14.91 7.36 -9.97
CA GLN A 17 14.90 6.33 -10.98
C GLN A 17 14.17 6.91 -12.16
N SER A 18 14.97 7.43 -13.08
CA SER A 18 14.44 8.07 -14.26
C SER A 18 13.54 7.06 -14.95
N CYS A 19 12.25 7.40 -15.03
CA CYS A 19 11.29 6.56 -15.71
C CYS A 19 11.61 6.59 -17.21
N ASN A 20 12.37 5.61 -17.68
CA ASN A 20 12.68 5.55 -19.09
C ASN A 20 11.42 5.16 -19.89
N GLN A 21 11.44 5.47 -21.19
CA GLN A 21 10.29 5.22 -22.07
C GLN A 21 9.88 3.74 -22.15
N ASN A 22 10.81 2.81 -21.94
CA ASN A 22 10.48 1.39 -21.90
C ASN A 22 9.72 1.03 -20.61
N SER A 23 10.17 1.54 -19.46
CA SER A 23 9.45 1.40 -18.19
C SER A 23 8.03 1.95 -18.28
N LEU A 24 7.85 3.14 -18.86
CA LEU A 24 6.52 3.73 -19.03
C LEU A 24 5.59 2.86 -19.89
N LYS A 25 6.09 2.30 -20.99
CA LYS A 25 5.29 1.41 -21.85
C LYS A 25 4.86 0.14 -21.13
N ILE A 26 5.78 -0.48 -20.39
CA ILE A 26 5.48 -1.68 -19.59
C ILE A 26 4.44 -1.33 -18.53
N LEU A 27 4.67 -0.27 -17.74
CA LEU A 27 3.75 0.16 -16.68
C LEU A 27 2.37 0.53 -17.23
N ALA A 28 2.29 1.26 -18.35
CA ALA A 28 1.02 1.59 -19.00
C ALA A 28 0.22 0.33 -19.35
N ASN A 29 0.87 -0.70 -19.89
CA ASN A 29 0.22 -1.97 -20.19
C ASN A 29 -0.20 -2.73 -18.91
N CYS A 30 0.64 -2.76 -17.88
CA CYS A 30 0.32 -3.41 -16.60
C CYS A 30 -0.90 -2.78 -15.93
N TYR A 31 -0.87 -1.45 -15.76
CA TYR A 31 -1.97 -0.72 -15.13
C TYR A 31 -3.23 -0.72 -16.00
N SER A 32 -3.11 -0.69 -17.33
CA SER A 32 -4.28 -0.77 -18.21
C SER A 32 -5.08 -2.06 -18.00
N ASN A 33 -4.41 -3.20 -17.81
CA ASN A 33 -5.10 -4.47 -17.54
C ASN A 33 -5.68 -4.51 -16.12
N PHE A 34 -4.93 -3.97 -15.15
CA PHE A 34 -5.38 -3.89 -13.77
C PHE A 34 -6.65 -3.05 -13.61
N VAL A 35 -6.67 -1.82 -14.13
CA VAL A 35 -7.81 -0.91 -13.93
C VAL A 35 -9.03 -1.29 -14.78
N ALA A 36 -8.83 -2.03 -15.87
CA ALA A 36 -9.92 -2.55 -16.69
C ALA A 36 -10.85 -3.51 -15.92
N TYR A 37 -10.30 -4.28 -14.96
CA TYR A 37 -11.13 -5.11 -14.08
C TYR A 37 -12.11 -4.30 -13.23
N TYR A 38 -11.71 -3.07 -12.86
CA TYR A 38 -12.53 -2.13 -12.10
C TYR A 38 -13.35 -1.19 -13.00
N GLY A 39 -13.41 -1.45 -14.31
CA GLY A 39 -14.23 -0.69 -15.26
C GLY A 39 -13.61 0.60 -15.78
N PHE A 40 -12.31 0.83 -15.58
CA PHE A 40 -11.61 2.00 -16.12
C PHE A 40 -10.83 1.65 -17.39
N ASP A 41 -10.70 2.63 -18.29
CA ASP A 41 -10.00 2.42 -19.57
C ASP A 41 -8.81 3.38 -19.73
N MET A 42 -7.60 2.84 -19.61
CA MET A 42 -6.37 3.57 -19.91
C MET A 42 -6.00 3.55 -21.39
N LYS A 43 -6.53 2.61 -22.19
CA LYS A 43 -6.17 2.45 -23.60
C LYS A 43 -6.71 3.61 -24.44
N THR A 44 -7.85 4.15 -24.06
CA THR A 44 -8.44 5.33 -24.72
C THR A 44 -8.01 6.63 -24.07
N THR A 45 -7.92 6.69 -22.74
CA THR A 45 -7.60 7.93 -22.01
C THR A 45 -6.10 8.24 -21.97
N ASN A 46 -5.24 7.23 -22.18
CA ASN A 46 -3.79 7.29 -21.98
C ASN A 46 -3.39 7.81 -20.59
N LYS A 47 -4.26 7.65 -19.58
CA LYS A 47 -4.04 8.14 -18.22
C LYS A 47 -4.54 7.14 -17.19
N LEU A 48 -3.82 7.04 -16.08
CA LEU A 48 -4.33 6.39 -14.88
C LEU A 48 -5.63 7.08 -14.44
N PRO A 49 -6.66 6.32 -14.04
CA PRO A 49 -7.81 6.92 -13.36
C PRO A 49 -7.36 7.49 -12.02
N ALA A 50 -8.17 8.40 -11.46
CA ALA A 50 -7.95 8.87 -10.10
C ALA A 50 -7.93 7.67 -9.15
N TYR A 51 -6.93 7.59 -8.28
CA TYR A 51 -6.73 6.43 -7.40
C TYR A 51 -8.00 6.13 -6.59
N TRP A 52 -8.59 7.17 -6.01
CA TRP A 52 -9.75 7.06 -5.15
C TRP A 52 -11.01 6.58 -5.88
N ASP A 53 -11.16 6.86 -7.18
CA ASP A 53 -12.29 6.32 -7.95
C ASP A 53 -12.18 4.80 -8.06
N MET A 54 -10.98 4.29 -8.41
CA MET A 54 -10.72 2.85 -8.49
C MET A 54 -10.82 2.19 -7.10
N HIS A 55 -10.23 2.80 -6.07
CA HIS A 55 -10.31 2.31 -4.69
C HIS A 55 -11.77 2.15 -4.23
N ASN A 56 -12.63 3.14 -4.51
CA ASN A 56 -14.04 3.10 -4.14
C ASN A 56 -14.81 2.00 -4.88
N VAL A 57 -14.51 1.75 -6.16
CA VAL A 57 -15.10 0.62 -6.91
C VAL A 57 -14.71 -0.71 -6.26
N ARG A 58 -13.43 -0.92 -5.96
CA ARG A 58 -12.95 -2.14 -5.28
C ARG A 58 -13.57 -2.30 -3.90
N GLN A 59 -13.61 -1.23 -3.10
CA GLN A 59 -14.25 -1.26 -1.78
C GLN A 59 -15.73 -1.63 -1.90
N LYS A 60 -16.46 -1.06 -2.86
CA LYS A 60 -17.85 -1.43 -3.12
C LYS A 60 -18.01 -2.90 -3.48
N MET A 61 -17.13 -3.46 -4.31
CA MET A 61 -17.15 -4.88 -4.63
C MET A 61 -16.99 -5.75 -3.38
N LEU A 62 -16.06 -5.39 -2.49
CA LEU A 62 -15.83 -6.08 -1.23
C LEU A 62 -17.03 -5.97 -0.27
N LEU A 63 -17.70 -4.82 -0.23
CA LEU A 63 -18.91 -4.64 0.58
C LEU A 63 -20.09 -5.45 0.03
N ASP A 64 -20.27 -5.47 -1.29
CA ASP A 64 -21.42 -6.13 -1.94
C ASP A 64 -21.25 -7.66 -1.99
N GLN A 65 -20.01 -8.15 -2.16
CA GLN A 65 -19.72 -9.57 -2.44
C GLN A 65 -18.90 -10.26 -1.34
N GLY A 66 -18.34 -9.51 -0.40
CA GLY A 66 -17.53 -10.03 0.70
C GLY A 66 -16.34 -10.88 0.23
N LEU A 67 -16.09 -11.97 0.93
CA LEU A 67 -15.00 -12.91 0.65
C LEU A 67 -15.06 -13.55 -0.75
N THR A 68 -16.22 -13.58 -1.40
CA THR A 68 -16.35 -14.26 -2.70
C THR A 68 -15.57 -13.56 -3.82
N VAL A 69 -15.41 -12.24 -3.75
CA VAL A 69 -14.66 -11.45 -4.76
C VAL A 69 -13.19 -11.29 -4.41
N GLN A 70 -12.80 -11.52 -3.15
CA GLN A 70 -11.42 -11.32 -2.67
C GLN A 70 -10.37 -12.14 -3.45
N PRO A 71 -10.59 -13.43 -3.78
CA PRO A 71 -9.64 -14.18 -4.62
C PRO A 71 -9.41 -13.49 -5.98
N LYS A 72 -10.48 -13.00 -6.61
CA LYS A 72 -10.36 -12.36 -7.93
C LYS A 72 -9.63 -11.01 -7.86
N ILE A 73 -9.87 -10.23 -6.81
CA ILE A 73 -9.10 -9.00 -6.53
C ILE A 73 -7.62 -9.34 -6.39
N CYS A 74 -7.30 -10.44 -5.70
CA CYS A 74 -5.92 -10.88 -5.53
C CYS A 74 -5.27 -11.41 -6.81
N ASP A 75 -5.99 -12.12 -7.68
CA ASP A 75 -5.47 -12.51 -9.00
C ASP A 75 -5.08 -11.29 -9.83
N VAL A 76 -5.93 -10.26 -9.81
CA VAL A 76 -5.71 -9.01 -10.57
C VAL A 76 -4.56 -8.20 -9.98
N ALA A 77 -4.46 -8.11 -8.66
CA ALA A 77 -3.34 -7.45 -7.98
C ALA A 77 -2.00 -8.16 -8.23
N THR A 78 -1.98 -9.49 -8.15
CA THR A 78 -0.79 -10.31 -8.44
C THR A 78 -0.35 -10.14 -9.89
N SER A 79 -1.31 -10.11 -10.82
CA SER A 79 -1.02 -9.84 -12.24
C SER A 79 -0.39 -8.45 -12.46
N LEU A 80 -0.84 -7.42 -11.73
CA LEU A 80 -0.21 -6.10 -11.76
C LEU A 80 1.22 -6.17 -11.22
N TYR A 81 1.42 -6.80 -10.06
CA TYR A 81 2.73 -6.97 -9.46
C TYR A 81 3.71 -7.70 -10.40
N ASP A 82 3.35 -8.86 -10.93
CA ASP A 82 4.17 -9.67 -11.83
C ASP A 82 4.52 -8.95 -13.14
N CYS A 83 3.58 -8.16 -13.64
CA CYS A 83 3.80 -7.36 -14.84
C CYS A 83 4.78 -6.21 -14.56
N SER A 84 4.58 -5.50 -13.45
CA SER A 84 5.32 -4.30 -13.10
C SER A 84 6.69 -4.57 -12.48
N SER A 85 6.92 -5.74 -11.87
CA SER A 85 8.21 -6.15 -11.28
C SER A 85 9.35 -6.30 -12.30
N LYS A 86 9.00 -6.35 -13.60
CA LYS A 86 9.96 -6.38 -14.73
C LYS A 86 10.74 -5.08 -14.90
N VAL A 87 10.28 -4.01 -14.25
CA VAL A 87 10.92 -2.70 -14.29
C VAL A 87 11.00 -2.14 -12.88
N ARG A 88 12.08 -1.43 -12.58
CA ARG A 88 12.20 -0.69 -11.32
C ARG A 88 11.63 0.72 -11.55
N TYR A 89 10.74 1.16 -10.67
CA TYR A 89 10.03 2.43 -10.82
C TYR A 89 9.56 2.97 -9.47
N GLY A 90 9.42 4.29 -9.37
CA GLY A 90 8.77 4.97 -8.25
C GLY A 90 7.50 5.74 -8.68
N ALA A 91 6.97 6.55 -7.75
CA ALA A 91 5.78 7.35 -7.98
C ALA A 91 5.93 8.33 -9.16
N GLU A 92 7.15 8.78 -9.47
CA GLU A 92 7.46 9.65 -10.61
C GLU A 92 7.17 9.00 -11.97
N CYS A 93 7.16 7.67 -12.06
CA CYS A 93 6.70 6.98 -13.26
C CYS A 93 5.18 7.07 -13.41
N LEU A 94 4.45 6.98 -12.31
CA LEU A 94 2.99 7.00 -12.33
C LEU A 94 2.44 8.40 -12.58
N THR A 95 3.16 9.45 -12.18
CA THR A 95 2.81 10.82 -12.57
C THR A 95 2.94 11.04 -14.09
N GLN A 96 3.92 10.41 -14.73
CA GLN A 96 4.05 10.40 -16.20
C GLN A 96 2.96 9.58 -16.90
N LEU A 97 2.27 8.69 -16.17
CA LEU A 97 1.05 8.01 -16.61
C LEU A 97 -0.22 8.80 -16.27
N GLY A 98 -0.11 10.06 -15.87
CA GLY A 98 -1.25 10.97 -15.68
C GLY A 98 -1.82 11.02 -14.26
N ALA A 99 -1.25 10.29 -13.28
CA ALA A 99 -1.60 10.47 -11.88
C ALA A 99 -1.08 11.82 -11.35
N ASN A 100 -1.79 12.44 -10.41
CA ASN A 100 -1.20 13.54 -9.62
C ASN A 100 -0.20 12.96 -8.59
N THR A 101 0.63 13.79 -7.95
CA THR A 101 1.65 13.31 -6.99
C THR A 101 1.08 12.50 -5.82
N SER A 102 -0.09 12.90 -5.30
CA SER A 102 -0.75 12.17 -4.20
C SER A 102 -1.25 10.82 -4.68
N ASP A 103 -1.97 10.79 -5.80
CA ASP A 103 -2.50 9.57 -6.39
C ASP A 103 -1.37 8.61 -6.77
N ALA A 104 -0.24 9.11 -7.28
CA ALA A 104 0.91 8.30 -7.62
C ALA A 104 1.49 7.59 -6.39
N GLN A 105 1.54 8.26 -5.23
CA GLN A 105 1.96 7.63 -3.98
C GLN A 105 0.92 6.62 -3.48
N ASP A 106 -0.37 6.94 -3.59
CA ASP A 106 -1.45 6.01 -3.24
C ASP A 106 -1.38 4.74 -4.11
N TRP A 107 -1.15 4.87 -5.42
CA TRP A 107 -0.96 3.75 -6.35
C TRP A 107 0.25 2.88 -6.02
N MET A 108 1.39 3.48 -5.65
CA MET A 108 2.58 2.75 -5.21
C MET A 108 2.32 1.97 -3.93
N THR A 109 1.69 2.62 -2.96
CA THR A 109 1.33 2.04 -1.66
C THR A 109 0.35 0.89 -1.83
N ASP A 110 -0.71 1.07 -2.61
CA ASP A 110 -1.72 0.06 -2.88
C ASP A 110 -1.16 -1.17 -3.58
N ARG A 111 -0.22 -0.98 -4.53
CA ARG A 111 0.47 -2.11 -5.16
C ARG A 111 1.25 -2.94 -4.15
N ALA A 112 2.08 -2.31 -3.32
CA ALA A 112 2.93 -3.02 -2.36
C ALA A 112 2.10 -3.70 -1.26
N VAL A 113 1.08 -3.00 -0.74
CA VAL A 113 0.14 -3.56 0.23
C VAL A 113 -0.65 -4.71 -0.40
N GLY A 114 -1.14 -4.55 -1.63
CA GLY A 114 -1.85 -5.58 -2.37
C GLY A 114 -1.02 -6.82 -2.62
N GLU A 115 0.27 -6.67 -2.96
CA GLU A 115 1.22 -7.78 -3.08
C GLU A 115 1.29 -8.57 -1.77
N TYR A 116 1.52 -7.90 -0.64
CA TYR A 116 1.56 -8.57 0.67
C TYR A 116 0.24 -9.28 1.00
N GLN A 117 -0.88 -8.56 0.86
CA GLN A 117 -2.22 -9.06 1.19
C GLN A 117 -2.63 -10.27 0.35
N CYS A 118 -2.16 -10.35 -0.89
CA CYS A 118 -2.52 -11.40 -1.83
C CYS A 118 -1.49 -12.51 -1.97
N THR A 119 -0.37 -12.41 -1.25
CA THR A 119 0.66 -13.46 -1.16
C THR A 119 0.83 -13.89 0.29
N THR A 120 1.85 -13.39 0.98
CA THR A 120 2.22 -13.77 2.35
C THR A 120 1.07 -13.61 3.34
N GLY A 121 0.30 -12.53 3.24
CA GLY A 121 -0.82 -12.21 4.14
C GLY A 121 -2.15 -12.88 3.77
N TYR A 122 -2.22 -13.59 2.64
CA TYR A 122 -3.51 -14.03 2.08
C TYR A 122 -4.27 -14.98 2.99
N ALA A 123 -3.57 -15.93 3.63
CA ALA A 123 -4.20 -16.90 4.52
C ALA A 123 -4.92 -16.21 5.69
N THR A 124 -4.28 -15.24 6.34
CA THR A 124 -4.89 -14.46 7.43
C THR A 124 -5.98 -13.53 6.91
N LEU A 125 -5.76 -12.88 5.77
CA LEU A 125 -6.78 -12.02 5.17
C LEU A 125 -8.09 -12.77 4.93
N ILE A 126 -8.03 -13.99 4.41
CA ILE A 126 -9.24 -14.79 4.16
C ILE A 126 -9.86 -15.31 5.46
N ALA A 127 -9.02 -15.78 6.40
CA ALA A 127 -9.49 -16.30 7.69
C ALA A 127 -10.23 -15.24 8.53
N ASP A 128 -9.68 -14.02 8.57
CA ASP A 128 -10.14 -12.95 9.47
C ASP A 128 -10.81 -11.78 8.72
N PHE A 129 -11.16 -11.93 7.45
CA PHE A 129 -11.63 -10.84 6.57
C PHE A 129 -12.67 -9.92 7.22
N THR A 130 -13.77 -10.49 7.72
CA THR A 130 -14.85 -9.74 8.34
C THR A 130 -14.40 -9.06 9.62
N CYS A 131 -13.54 -9.73 10.39
CA CYS A 131 -13.03 -9.18 11.63
C CYS A 131 -12.07 -8.01 11.38
N ILE A 132 -11.11 -8.16 10.47
CA ILE A 132 -10.17 -7.10 10.07
C ILE A 132 -10.95 -5.89 9.53
N GLY A 133 -11.96 -6.11 8.70
CA GLY A 133 -12.85 -5.04 8.21
C GLY A 133 -13.54 -4.30 9.36
N THR A 134 -14.12 -5.04 10.31
CA THR A 134 -14.83 -4.47 11.47
C THR A 134 -13.89 -3.77 12.46
N ALA A 135 -12.70 -4.31 12.69
CA ALA A 135 -11.66 -3.75 13.54
C ALA A 135 -11.23 -2.37 13.03
N ARG A 136 -11.07 -2.23 11.70
CA ARG A 136 -10.75 -0.94 11.06
C ARG A 136 -11.78 0.13 11.39
N ASP A 137 -13.07 -0.20 11.30
CA ASP A 137 -14.14 0.77 11.55
C ASP A 137 -14.27 1.06 13.06
N THR A 138 -14.09 0.04 13.91
CA THR A 138 -14.13 0.15 15.37
C THR A 138 -13.02 1.05 15.92
N TYR A 139 -11.81 0.96 15.36
CA TYR A 139 -10.63 1.71 15.80
C TYR A 139 -10.24 2.84 14.86
N ALA A 140 -11.16 3.32 14.01
CA ALA A 140 -10.84 4.31 12.96
C ALA A 140 -10.11 5.55 13.49
N VAL A 141 -10.50 6.06 14.67
CA VAL A 141 -9.86 7.23 15.31
C VAL A 141 -8.44 6.91 15.76
N GLN A 142 -8.23 5.76 16.39
CA GLN A 142 -6.93 5.33 16.88
C GLN A 142 -5.95 5.05 15.73
N LEU A 143 -6.44 4.42 14.66
CA LEU A 143 -5.65 4.16 13.45
C LEU A 143 -5.30 5.46 12.72
N GLN A 144 -6.20 6.44 12.70
CA GLN A 144 -5.91 7.78 12.19
C GLN A 144 -4.82 8.46 13.04
N ASN A 145 -4.93 8.37 14.37
CA ASN A 145 -3.92 8.94 15.27
C ASN A 145 -2.53 8.35 15.04
N CYS A 146 -2.41 7.04 14.75
CA CYS A 146 -1.13 6.44 14.37
C CYS A 146 -0.50 7.15 13.15
N SER A 147 -1.31 7.40 12.11
CA SER A 147 -0.85 8.07 10.89
C SER A 147 -0.51 9.54 11.13
N ASP A 148 -1.35 10.25 11.89
CA ASP A 148 -1.13 11.67 12.21
C ASP A 148 0.14 11.88 13.03
N GLN A 149 0.43 10.98 13.99
CA GLN A 149 1.65 11.03 14.78
C GLN A 149 2.90 10.84 13.93
N LEU A 150 2.87 9.90 12.98
CA LEU A 150 3.98 9.73 12.04
C LEU A 150 4.20 10.98 11.19
N ASP A 151 3.12 11.55 10.64
CA ASP A 151 3.20 12.73 9.77
C ASP A 151 3.75 13.96 10.53
N ILE A 152 3.38 14.11 11.81
CA ILE A 152 3.95 15.13 12.70
C ILE A 152 5.44 14.85 12.97
N ALA A 153 5.81 13.60 13.27
CA ALA A 153 7.19 13.23 13.60
C ALA A 153 8.14 13.48 12.42
N LEU A 154 7.77 13.04 11.22
CA LEU A 154 8.56 13.22 10.00
C LEU A 154 8.74 14.70 9.61
N LYS A 155 7.73 15.55 9.87
CA LYS A 155 7.83 17.01 9.64
C LYS A 155 8.77 17.69 10.63
N ASN A 156 8.76 17.25 11.89
CA ASN A 156 9.50 17.90 12.96
C ASN A 156 10.96 17.45 13.06
N ASN A 157 11.27 16.20 12.71
CA ASN A 157 12.64 15.66 12.82
C ASN A 157 12.95 14.56 11.79
N PRO A 158 13.25 14.91 10.53
CA PRO A 158 13.47 13.94 9.45
C PRO A 158 14.72 13.06 9.65
N ILE A 159 15.61 13.38 10.60
CA ILE A 159 16.85 12.62 10.86
C ILE A 159 16.55 11.24 11.48
N ASN A 160 15.44 11.11 12.21
CA ASN A 160 15.07 9.88 12.92
C ASN A 160 13.98 9.07 12.20
N ALA A 161 13.82 9.25 10.88
CA ALA A 161 12.69 8.68 10.14
C ALA A 161 12.50 7.16 10.37
N CYS A 162 13.56 6.35 10.43
CA CYS A 162 13.40 4.90 10.68
C CYS A 162 12.82 4.59 12.06
N LYS A 163 13.14 5.40 13.08
CA LYS A 163 12.57 5.24 14.42
C LYS A 163 11.07 5.60 14.40
N ASP A 164 10.71 6.71 13.77
CA ASP A 164 9.30 7.14 13.68
C ASP A 164 8.47 6.15 12.86
N LEU A 165 9.07 5.55 11.82
CA LEU A 165 8.47 4.45 11.06
C LEU A 165 8.27 3.19 11.90
N ASN A 166 9.17 2.86 12.83
CA ASN A 166 8.95 1.76 13.79
C ASN A 166 7.82 2.06 14.78
N ASP A 167 7.74 3.30 15.29
CA ASP A 167 6.64 3.71 16.16
C ASP A 167 5.29 3.55 15.43
N PHE A 168 5.23 3.94 14.15
CA PHE A 168 4.05 3.72 13.30
C PHE A 168 3.76 2.24 13.05
N LEU A 169 4.79 1.45 12.73
CA LEU A 169 4.71 0.01 12.50
C LEU A 169 4.15 -0.73 13.72
N GLY A 170 4.52 -0.31 14.93
CA GLY A 170 4.04 -0.86 16.19
C GLY A 170 2.66 -0.34 16.63
N CYS A 171 2.16 0.75 16.04
CA CYS A 171 0.95 1.43 16.52
C CYS A 171 -0.35 0.71 16.13
N GLN A 172 -0.45 0.20 14.90
CA GLN A 172 -1.69 -0.42 14.40
C GLN A 172 -1.94 -1.87 14.87
N PRO A 173 -0.93 -2.76 14.94
CA PRO A 173 -1.13 -4.18 15.27
C PRO A 173 -1.92 -4.46 16.56
N PRO A 174 -1.71 -3.75 17.69
CA PRO A 174 -2.45 -4.02 18.92
C PRO A 174 -3.97 -3.88 18.80
N TYR A 175 -4.46 -2.95 17.96
CA TYR A 175 -5.89 -2.75 17.76
C TYR A 175 -6.52 -3.92 16.98
N TYR A 176 -5.84 -4.39 15.93
CA TYR A 176 -6.30 -5.56 15.18
C TYR A 176 -6.18 -6.85 16.00
N ALA A 177 -5.13 -6.98 16.81
CA ALA A 177 -4.97 -8.10 17.72
C ALA A 177 -6.05 -8.16 18.79
N SER A 178 -6.47 -6.99 19.31
CA SER A 178 -7.52 -6.91 20.31
C SER A 178 -8.92 -7.16 19.75
N ALA A 179 -9.21 -6.77 18.50
CA ALA A 179 -10.52 -7.01 17.89
C ALA A 179 -10.68 -8.43 17.35
N CYS A 180 -9.60 -9.01 16.83
CA CYS A 180 -9.60 -10.30 16.15
C CYS A 180 -8.77 -11.30 16.95
N ASP A 181 -7.51 -11.49 16.55
CA ASP A 181 -6.57 -12.36 17.22
C ASP A 181 -5.13 -11.92 16.94
N PHE A 182 -4.16 -12.62 17.53
CA PHE A 182 -2.75 -12.37 17.30
C PHE A 182 -2.36 -12.35 15.80
N ASN A 183 -2.96 -13.20 14.98
CA ASN A 183 -2.64 -13.30 13.55
C ASN A 183 -3.09 -12.04 12.80
N ALA A 184 -4.26 -11.48 13.12
CA ALA A 184 -4.70 -10.21 12.55
C ALA A 184 -3.76 -9.05 12.89
N GLY A 185 -3.17 -9.05 14.10
CA GLY A 185 -2.13 -8.10 14.49
C GLY A 185 -0.86 -8.24 13.64
N VAL A 186 -0.37 -9.48 13.48
CA VAL A 186 0.78 -9.80 12.60
C VAL A 186 0.49 -9.39 11.15
N PHE A 187 -0.70 -9.72 10.65
CA PHE A 187 -1.15 -9.34 9.32
C PHE A 187 -1.09 -7.83 9.13
N MET A 188 -1.61 -7.06 10.09
CA MET A 188 -1.59 -5.61 9.99
C MET A 188 -0.18 -5.04 10.03
N CYS A 189 0.71 -5.57 10.86
CA CYS A 189 2.11 -5.17 10.84
C CYS A 189 2.70 -5.33 9.42
N GLY A 190 2.47 -6.47 8.77
CA GLY A 190 2.98 -6.70 7.42
C GLY A 190 2.35 -5.78 6.37
N VAL A 191 1.05 -5.45 6.49
CA VAL A 191 0.40 -4.42 5.67
C VAL A 191 1.09 -3.07 5.87
N THR A 192 1.31 -2.65 7.12
CA THR A 192 1.97 -1.38 7.44
C THR A 192 3.40 -1.34 6.91
N ARG A 193 4.18 -2.42 7.09
CA ARG A 193 5.55 -2.54 6.56
C ARG A 193 5.58 -2.44 5.04
N ALA A 194 4.67 -3.12 4.34
CA ALA A 194 4.56 -3.04 2.89
C ALA A 194 4.26 -1.60 2.43
N GLY A 195 3.38 -0.89 3.13
CA GLY A 195 3.09 0.52 2.87
C GLY A 195 4.30 1.44 3.09
N ILE A 196 5.06 1.24 4.17
CA ILE A 196 6.31 1.98 4.44
C ILE A 196 7.31 1.76 3.29
N ASN A 197 7.54 0.50 2.92
CA ASN A 197 8.50 0.12 1.88
C ASN A 197 8.09 0.59 0.48
N ALA A 198 6.80 0.86 0.25
CA ALA A 198 6.33 1.46 -1.00
C ALA A 198 6.80 2.90 -1.20
N GLY A 199 6.97 3.66 -0.11
CA GLY A 199 7.53 5.01 -0.13
C GLY A 199 9.05 4.99 -0.14
N SER A 200 9.66 4.17 0.71
CA SER A 200 11.11 3.96 0.74
C SER A 200 11.44 2.67 1.50
N ASP A 201 12.22 1.78 0.88
CA ASP A 201 12.70 0.55 1.50
C ASP A 201 14.06 0.71 2.22
N LEU A 202 14.53 1.95 2.38
CA LEU A 202 15.85 2.24 2.96
C LEU A 202 15.99 1.70 4.39
N CYS A 203 15.01 1.98 5.25
CA CYS A 203 15.07 1.54 6.64
C CYS A 203 15.03 0.01 6.75
N ASP A 204 14.31 -0.67 5.86
CA ASP A 204 14.28 -2.13 5.79
C ASP A 204 15.64 -2.69 5.33
N LYS A 205 16.18 -2.16 4.21
CA LYS A 205 17.50 -2.55 3.67
C LYS A 205 18.65 -2.35 4.66
N LEU A 206 18.56 -1.34 5.52
CA LEU A 206 19.53 -1.07 6.57
C LEU A 206 19.32 -1.94 7.83
N GLY A 207 18.27 -2.75 7.89
CA GLY A 207 17.92 -3.56 9.06
C GLY A 207 17.44 -2.72 10.25
N LEU A 208 16.91 -1.52 9.98
CA LEU A 208 16.43 -0.56 10.99
C LEU A 208 14.92 -0.62 11.21
N LEU A 209 14.16 -1.32 10.36
CA LEU A 209 12.75 -1.61 10.62
C LEU A 209 12.59 -2.89 11.43
N ASP A 210 11.83 -2.79 12.52
CA ASP A 210 11.48 -3.91 13.39
C ASP A 210 10.74 -4.98 12.59
N GLN A 211 11.07 -6.25 12.83
CA GLN A 211 10.39 -7.36 12.18
C GLN A 211 8.95 -7.47 12.68
N CYS A 212 8.02 -7.68 11.76
CA CYS A 212 6.70 -8.14 12.13
C CYS A 212 6.84 -9.55 12.71
N ALA A 213 6.32 -9.77 13.92
CA ALA A 213 6.36 -11.08 14.56
C ALA A 213 5.80 -12.17 13.59
N PRO A 214 6.28 -13.42 13.68
CA PRO A 214 5.84 -14.22 14.82
C PRO A 214 7.03 -14.83 15.56
N TYR A 215 7.63 -14.17 16.56
CA TYR A 215 8.77 -14.79 17.24
C TYR A 215 8.79 -14.47 18.74
N LYS A 216 8.58 -15.42 19.65
CA LYS A 216 8.57 -16.90 19.52
C LYS A 216 7.18 -17.52 19.37
#